data_AF-A0AAJ2SCE7-F1
#
_entry.id   AF-A0AAJ2SCE7-F1
#
_cell.length_a   1.000
_cell.length_b   1.000
_cell.length_c   1.000
_cell.angle_alpha   90.00
_cell.angle_beta   90.00
_cell.angle_gamma   90.00
#
_symmetry.space_group_name_H-M   'P 1'
#
loop_
_entity.id
_entity.type
_entity.pdbx_description
1 polymer ?
#
loop_
_entity_poly.entity_id
_entity_poly.type
_entity_poly.pdbx_seq_one_letter_code
_entity_poly.pdbx_strand_id
1 'polypeptide(L)'
;MKILEKEKLLQDESIHKTEFEKQWYFSLEDIAIYLQEDLSEVENIELPLLIDGQRKTVQTATFEDIEKGRKKEPLSEFNKVLLKARHFKK
;
A
#
# COMPACT_ATOMS: atom_id res chain seq x y z
N MET A 1 2.10 -9.19 -8.13
CA MET A 1 2.56 -8.30 -7.04
C MET A 1 3.23 -7.10 -7.68
N LYS A 2 2.71 -5.90 -7.40
CA LYS A 2 3.38 -4.65 -7.77
C LYS A 2 4.61 -4.52 -6.87
N ILE A 3 5.77 -4.23 -7.46
CA ILE A 3 7.00 -4.00 -6.70
C ILE A 3 6.80 -2.70 -5.92
N LEU A 4 7.01 -2.75 -4.60
CA LEU A 4 7.01 -1.55 -3.78
C LEU A 4 8.36 -0.87 -3.95
N GLU A 5 8.36 0.37 -4.42
CA GLU A 5 9.57 1.17 -4.54
C GLU A 5 9.35 2.45 -3.74
N LYS A 6 10.16 2.64 -2.70
CA LYS A 6 10.02 3.78 -1.78
C LYS A 6 10.05 5.12 -2.52
N GLU A 7 10.95 5.24 -3.49
CA GLU A 7 11.08 6.46 -4.31
C GLU A 7 9.81 6.76 -5.11
N LYS A 8 9.12 5.73 -5.62
CA LYS A 8 7.85 5.90 -6.34
C LYS A 8 6.74 6.38 -5.42
N LEU A 9 6.63 5.83 -4.21
CA LEU A 9 5.63 6.27 -3.23
C LEU A 9 5.88 7.72 -2.76
N LEU A 10 7.15 8.11 -2.68
CA LEU A 10 7.52 9.49 -2.34
C LEU A 10 7.20 10.47 -3.49
N GLN A 11 7.38 10.05 -4.74
CA GLN A 11 7.08 10.89 -5.92
C GLN A 11 5.61 10.91 -6.30
N ASP A 12 4.82 9.92 -5.87
CA ASP A 12 3.39 9.86 -6.16
C ASP A 12 2.62 10.89 -5.33
N GLU A 13 1.96 11.83 -6.01
CA GLU A 13 1.16 12.89 -5.40
C GLU A 13 -0.21 12.40 -4.93
N SER A 14 -0.69 11.27 -5.46
CA SER A 14 -1.97 10.68 -5.05
C SER A 14 -1.89 9.96 -3.71
N ILE A 15 -0.68 9.72 -3.21
CA ILE A 15 -0.42 9.05 -1.94
C ILE A 15 -0.13 10.11 -0.88
N HIS A 16 -1.08 10.27 0.04
CA HIS A 16 -0.93 11.15 1.17
C HIS A 16 0.12 10.59 2.13
N LYS A 17 1.04 11.46 2.53
CA LYS A 17 2.17 11.12 3.38
C LYS A 17 2.53 12.27 4.30
N THR A 18 3.08 11.94 5.45
CA THR A 18 3.56 12.90 6.45
C THR A 18 4.89 12.45 7.01
N GLU A 19 5.73 13.41 7.39
CA GLU A 19 6.95 13.12 8.13
C GLU A 19 6.64 13.18 9.63
N PHE A 20 7.05 12.15 10.36
CA PHE A 20 6.96 12.09 11.82
C PHE A 20 8.20 11.37 12.35
N GLU A 21 8.84 11.92 13.39
CA GLU A 21 10.07 11.36 13.98
C GLU A 21 11.20 11.02 12.96
N LYS A 22 11.35 11.85 11.91
CA LYS A 22 12.32 11.65 10.81
C LYS A 22 12.03 10.42 9.93
N GLN A 23 10.80 9.93 9.96
CA GLN A 23 10.33 8.85 9.10
C GLN A 23 9.12 9.29 8.29
N TRP A 24 9.01 8.74 7.07
CA TRP A 24 7.85 8.97 6.21
C TRP A 24 6.77 7.94 6.51
N TYR A 25 5.60 8.44 6.86
CA TYR A 25 4.39 7.68 7.06
C TYR A 25 3.46 7.90 5.88
N PHE A 26 2.93 6.80 5.35
CA PHE A 26 2.03 6.80 4.19
C PHE A 26 0.64 6.40 4.65
N SER A 27 -0.38 7.04 4.07
CA SER A 27 -1.78 6.65 4.24
C SER A 27 -1.98 5.20 3.82
N LEU A 28 -2.45 4.34 4.73
CA LEU A 28 -2.69 2.94 4.40
C LEU A 28 -3.79 2.77 3.36
N GLU A 29 -4.80 3.64 3.38
CA GLU A 29 -5.88 3.62 2.40
C GLU A 29 -5.35 3.88 0.99
N ASP A 30 -4.52 4.91 0.82
CA ASP A 30 -3.95 5.24 -0.49
C ASP A 30 -3.01 4.14 -0.98
N ILE A 31 -2.21 3.56 -0.08
CA ILE A 31 -1.31 2.46 -0.44
C ILE A 31 -2.11 1.20 -0.79
N ALA A 32 -3.18 0.89 -0.06
CA ALA A 32 -4.07 -0.24 -0.37
C ALA A 32 -4.71 -0.06 -1.76
N ILE A 33 -5.16 1.16 -2.09
CA ILE A 33 -5.68 1.50 -3.42
C ILE A 33 -4.58 1.39 -4.49
N TYR A 34 -3.40 1.93 -4.23
CA TYR A 34 -2.26 1.93 -5.16
C TYR A 34 -1.78 0.51 -5.49
N LEU A 35 -1.75 -0.36 -4.49
CA LEU A 35 -1.35 -1.77 -4.61
C LEU A 35 -2.49 -2.68 -5.06
N GLN A 36 -3.74 -2.26 -4.87
CA GLN A 36 -4.93 -3.10 -4.98
C GLN A 36 -4.84 -4.34 -4.08
N GLU A 37 -4.30 -4.15 -2.88
CA GLU A 37 -4.04 -5.19 -1.88
C GLU A 37 -4.70 -4.79 -0.55
N ASP A 38 -5.12 -5.79 0.22
CA ASP A 38 -5.61 -5.58 1.58
C ASP A 38 -4.42 -5.39 2.53
N LEU A 39 -4.42 -4.29 3.29
CA LEU A 39 -3.38 -3.91 4.24
C LEU A 39 -3.91 -3.83 5.67
N SER A 40 -5.06 -4.46 5.95
CA SER A 40 -5.74 -4.37 7.26
C SER A 40 -4.91 -4.95 8.41
N GLU A 41 -3.97 -5.86 8.10
CA GLU A 41 -3.06 -6.47 9.07
C GLU A 41 -1.70 -5.76 9.18
N VAL A 42 -1.48 -4.67 8.43
CA VAL A 42 -0.25 -3.87 8.55
C VAL A 42 -0.26 -3.10 9.86
N GLU A 43 0.85 -3.19 10.61
CA GLU A 43 1.06 -2.37 11.81
C GLU A 43 1.01 -0.89 11.44
N ASN A 44 0.15 -0.14 12.13
CA ASN A 44 -0.14 1.24 11.79
C ASN A 44 -0.31 2.12 13.02
N ILE A 45 -0.13 3.41 12.79
CA ILE A 45 -0.37 4.47 13.75
C ILE A 45 -1.27 5.53 13.13
N GLU A 46 -2.05 6.20 13.96
CA GLU A 46 -2.93 7.27 13.52
C GLU A 46 -2.17 8.60 13.50
N LEU A 47 -2.01 9.19 12.31
CA LEU A 47 -1.37 10.49 12.14
C LEU A 47 -2.30 11.45 11.39
N PRO A 48 -2.25 12.75 11.72
CA PRO A 48 -2.99 13.77 10.98
C PRO A 48 -2.31 14.03 9.63
N LEU A 49 -3.00 13.69 8.54
CA LEU A 49 -2.59 13.98 7.17
C LEU A 49 -3.38 15.13 6.59
N LEU A 50 -2.75 15.89 5.69
CA LEU A 50 -3.43 16.93 4.92
C LEU A 50 -4.03 16.29 3.67
N ILE A 51 -5.36 16.12 3.66
CA ILE A 51 -6.12 15.49 2.57
C ILE A 51 -7.16 16.52 2.11
N ASP A 52 -7.14 16.90 0.84
CA ASP A 52 -8.02 17.93 0.27
C ASP A 52 -8.03 19.26 1.06
N GLY A 53 -6.88 19.64 1.61
CA GLY A 53 -6.73 20.85 2.42
C GLY A 53 -7.28 20.74 3.85
N GLN A 54 -7.78 19.57 4.27
CA GLN A 54 -8.25 19.31 5.63
C GLN A 54 -7.30 18.37 6.36
N ARG A 55 -7.06 18.63 7.65
CA ARG A 55 -6.34 17.69 8.50
C ARG A 55 -7.28 16.57 8.92
N LYS A 56 -7.03 15.36 8.44
CA LYS A 56 -7.76 14.15 8.80
C LYS A 56 -6.81 13.21 9.53
N THR A 57 -7.24 12.71 10.68
CA THR A 57 -6.56 11.60 11.34
C THR A 57 -6.88 10.34 10.56
N VAL A 58 -5.86 9.70 10.00
CA VAL A 58 -6.00 8.46 9.24
C VAL A 58 -4.94 7.46 9.67
N GLN A 59 -5.17 6.19 9.34
CA GLN A 59 -4.21 5.12 9.60
C GLN A 59 -3.02 5.24 8.65
N THR A 60 -1.83 5.24 9.22
CA THR A 60 -0.58 5.41 8.49
C THR A 60 0.44 4.38 8.91
N ALA A 61 1.31 4.00 7.99
CA ALA A 61 2.37 3.05 8.25
C ALA A 61 3.65 3.49 7.56
N THR A 62 4.79 3.03 8.08
CA THR A 62 6.07 3.25 7.42
C THR A 62 6.20 2.33 6.22
N PHE A 63 7.13 2.66 5.32
CA PHE A 63 7.46 1.77 4.19
C PHE A 63 7.83 0.37 4.67
N GLU A 64 8.58 0.26 5.76
CA GLU A 64 9.04 -1.03 6.30
C GLU A 64 7.88 -1.85 6.85
N ASP A 65 6.94 -1.21 7.56
CA ASP A 65 5.78 -1.90 8.12
C ASP A 65 4.82 -2.36 7.03
N ILE A 66 4.62 -1.53 5.99
CA ILE A 66 3.88 -1.93 4.79
C ILE A 66 4.56 -3.12 4.12
N GLU A 67 5.87 -3.09 3.94
CA GLU A 67 6.60 -4.19 3.29
C GLU A 67 6.53 -5.49 4.10
N LYS A 68 6.61 -5.41 5.44
CA LYS A 68 6.49 -6.56 6.34
C LYS A 68 5.06 -7.11 6.41
N GLY A 69 4.07 -6.21 6.55
CA GLY A 69 2.67 -6.54 6.74
C GLY A 69 1.96 -6.92 5.43
N ARG A 70 2.55 -6.61 4.27
CA ARG A 70 2.17 -7.24 3.00
C ARG A 70 2.37 -8.74 3.11
N LYS A 71 1.28 -9.47 3.33
CA LYS A 71 1.27 -10.92 3.19
C LYS A 71 1.80 -11.25 1.80
N LYS A 72 2.96 -11.90 1.75
CA LYS A 72 3.34 -12.73 0.61
C LYS A 72 2.37 -13.90 0.57
N GLU A 73 1.11 -13.69 0.21
CA GLU A 73 0.27 -14.81 -0.17
C GLU A 73 0.95 -15.41 -1.41
N PRO A 74 1.50 -16.64 -1.35
CA PRO A 74 1.81 -17.34 -2.57
C PRO A 74 0.47 -17.45 -3.28
N LEU A 75 0.33 -16.82 -4.46
CA LEU A 75 -0.89 -16.86 -5.27
C LEU A 75 -1.58 -18.20 -5.07
N SER A 76 -2.75 -18.19 -4.41
CA SER A 76 -3.58 -19.38 -4.29
C SER A 76 -3.67 -20.02 -5.67
N GLU A 77 -3.53 -21.36 -5.75
CA GLU A 77 -3.53 -22.08 -7.02
C GLU A 77 -4.70 -21.67 -7.92
N PHE A 78 -5.82 -21.28 -7.32
CA PHE A 78 -6.99 -20.74 -7.99
C PHE A 78 -6.70 -19.51 -8.88
N ASN A 79 -5.94 -18.53 -8.37
CA ASN A 79 -5.57 -17.34 -9.13
C ASN A 79 -4.53 -17.65 -10.21
N LYS A 80 -3.63 -18.63 -9.98
CA LYS A 80 -2.69 -19.11 -11.01
C LYS A 80 -3.41 -19.79 -12.19
N VAL A 81 -4.47 -20.55 -11.91
CA VAL A 81 -5.26 -21.25 -12.94
C VAL A 81 -6.06 -20.26 -13.79
N LEU A 82 -6.67 -19.23 -13.18
CA LEU A 82 -7.39 -18.18 -13.91
C LEU A 82 -6.46 -17.36 -14.81
N LEU A 83 -5.26 -17.02 -14.34
CA LEU A 83 -4.25 -16.33 -15.15
C LEU A 83 -3.78 -17.18 -16.34
N LYS A 84 -3.54 -18.49 -16.14
CA LYS A 84 -3.23 -19.41 -17.25
C LYS A 84 -4.36 -19.48 -18.27
N ALA A 85 -5.60 -19.60 -17.84
CA ALA A 85 -6.76 -19.66 -18.74
C ALA A 85 -6.92 -18.38 -19.59
N ARG A 86 -6.58 -17.21 -19.03
CA ARG A 86 -6.64 -15.94 -19.77
C ARG A 86 -5.57 -15.83 -20.87
N HIS A 87 -4.42 -16.47 -20.70
CA HIS A 87 -3.35 -16.53 -21.69
C HIS A 87 -3.52 -17.66 -22.73
N PHE A 88 -4.51 -18.53 -22.58
CA PHE A 88 -4.80 -19.65 -23.49
C PHE A 88 -5.79 -19.32 -24.62
N LYS A 89 -6.18 -18.05 -24.79
CA LYS A 89 -6.82 -17.61 -26.05
C LYS A 89 -5.74 -17.28 -27.08
N LYS A 90 -5.30 -18.30 -27.82
CA LYS A 90 -4.75 -18.14 -29.17
C LYS A 90 -5.23 -19.28 -30.04
#